data_AF-A0A9D8C554-F1
#
_entry.id   AF-A0A9D8C554-F1
#
_cell.length_a   1.000
_cell.length_b   1.000
_cell.length_c   1.000
_cell.angle_alpha   90.00
_cell.angle_beta   90.00
_cell.angle_gamma   90.00
#
_symmetry.space_group_name_H-M   'P 1'
#
loop_
_entity.id
_entity.type
_entity.pdbx_description
1 polymer ?
#
loop_
_entity_poly.entity_id
_entity_poly.type
_entity_poly.pdbx_seq_one_letter_code
_entity_poly.pdbx_strand_id
1 'polypeptide(L)' 'MSIVTAADIEQAKEVLVVGPRDLITPLAHDRARELKVEIRVTGGGSAAGAPAPLGALYRRGAPLAAARPGA' A
#
# COMPACT_ATOMS: atom_id res chain seq x y z
N MET A 1 15.95 -12.46 4.75
CA MET A 1 14.90 -12.40 5.78
C MET A 1 15.58 -11.86 7.01
N SER A 2 15.40 -10.58 7.29
CA SER A 2 16.04 -9.88 8.39
C SER A 2 14.97 -9.49 9.41
N ILE A 3 15.36 -9.48 10.68
CA ILE A 3 14.49 -9.05 11.78
C ILE A 3 14.77 -7.57 12.00
N VAL A 4 13.74 -6.74 11.91
CA VAL A 4 13.84 -5.30 12.14
C VAL A 4 13.64 -5.03 13.63
N THR A 5 14.69 -4.52 14.26
CA THR A 5 14.76 -4.24 15.69
C THR A 5 14.69 -2.75 15.97
N ALA A 6 14.56 -2.39 17.25
CA ALA A 6 14.63 -0.98 17.68
C ALA A 6 15.94 -0.30 17.24
N ALA A 7 17.06 -1.02 17.23
CA ALA A 7 18.34 -0.48 16.79
C ALA A 7 18.32 -0.05 15.32
N ASP A 8 17.65 -0.81 14.44
CA ASP A 8 17.48 -0.45 13.03
C ASP A 8 16.63 0.82 12.85
N ILE A 9 15.64 1.01 13.73
CA ILE A 9 14.80 2.21 13.75
C ILE A 9 15.57 3.41 14.29
N GLU A 10 16.41 3.24 15.31
CA GLU A 10 17.27 4.31 15.83
C GLU A 10 18.35 4.71 14.82
N GLN A 11 18.85 3.76 14.03
CA GLN A 11 19.73 4.06 12.90
C GLN A 11 19.00 4.78 11.76
N ALA A 12 17.71 4.48 11.55
CA ALA A 12 16.87 5.14 10.57
C ALA A 12 16.25 6.43 11.14
N LYS A 13 16.90 7.57 10.90
CA LYS A 13 16.47 8.87 11.46
C LYS A 13 15.10 9.37 11.01
N GLU A 14 14.60 8.93 9.86
CA GLU A 14 13.36 9.49 9.27
C GLU A 14 12.56 8.45 8.50
N VAL A 15 13.23 7.63 7.67
CA VAL A 15 12.58 6.58 6.88
C VAL A 15 13.39 5.30 6.96
N LEU A 16 12.76 4.21 7.38
CA LEU A 16 13.34 2.87 7.29
C LEU A 16 12.69 2.11 6.14
N VAL A 17 13.50 1.70 5.16
CA VAL A 17 13.06 0.88 4.04
C VAL A 17 13.26 -0.59 4.37
N VAL A 18 12.18 -1.36 4.49
CA VAL A 18 12.19 -2.79 4.84
C VAL A 18 11.71 -3.65 3.68
N GLY A 19 12.24 -4.84 3.53
CA GLY A 19 11.78 -5.80 2.54
C GLY A 19 10.39 -6.36 2.85
N PRO A 20 9.70 -6.92 1.84
CA PRO A 20 8.32 -7.42 1.96
C PRO A 20 8.21 -8.70 2.81
N ARG A 21 9.34 -9.27 3.23
CA ARG A 21 9.41 -10.48 4.08
C ARG A 21 10.13 -10.22 5.40
N ASP A 22 10.40 -8.95 5.71
CA ASP A 22 11.06 -8.57 6.96
C ASP A 22 10.05 -8.50 8.10
N LEU A 23 10.50 -8.97 9.27
CA LEU A 23 9.66 -9.05 10.47
C LEU A 23 9.97 -7.87 11.37
N ILE A 24 8.97 -7.03 11.59
CA ILE A 24 9.08 -5.88 12.48
C ILE A 24 8.74 -6.33 13.90
N THR A 25 9.68 -6.15 14.82
CA THR A 25 9.43 -6.47 16.23
C THR A 25 8.48 -5.44 16.86
N PRO A 26 7.67 -5.82 17.86
CA PRO A 26 6.78 -4.87 18.56
C PRO A 26 7.55 -3.69 19.16
N LEU A 27 8.76 -3.94 19.67
CA LEU A 27 9.64 -2.91 20.19
C LEU A 27 10.11 -1.92 19.10
N ALA A 28 10.40 -2.42 17.90
CA ALA A 28 10.74 -1.56 16.76
C ALA A 28 9.55 -0.68 16.35
N HIS A 29 8.33 -1.22 16.37
CA HIS A 29 7.12 -0.46 16.04
C HIS A 29 6.85 0.66 17.06
N ASP A 30 7.01 0.38 18.35
CA ASP A 30 6.86 1.39 19.40
C ASP A 30 7.89 2.52 19.25
N ARG A 31 9.16 2.16 19.03
CA ARG A 31 10.23 3.13 18.77
C ARG A 31 10.01 3.95 17.49
N ALA A 32 9.51 3.33 16.43
CA ALA A 32 9.21 4.04 15.19
C ALA A 32 8.13 5.11 15.42
N ARG A 33 7.14 4.81 16.27
CA ARG A 33 6.08 5.75 16.64
C ARG A 33 6.60 6.90 17.50
N GLU A 34 7.46 6.61 18.49
CA GLU A 34 8.06 7.64 19.35
C GLU A 34 8.97 8.59 18.55
N LEU A 35 9.78 8.03 17.65
CA LEU A 35 10.75 8.77 16.85
C LEU A 35 10.17 9.34 15.54
N LYS A 36 8.89 9.07 15.26
CA LYS A 36 8.19 9.47 14.02
C LYS A 36 8.89 8.96 12.74
N VAL A 37 9.45 7.76 12.81
CA VAL A 37 10.13 7.12 11.67
C VAL A 37 9.09 6.43 10.79
N GLU A 38 9.14 6.72 9.49
CA GLU A 38 8.26 6.12 8.49
C GLU A 38 8.84 4.77 8.00
N ILE A 39 8.12 3.68 8.19
CA ILE A 39 8.53 2.36 7.71
C ILE A 39 7.95 2.14 6.30
N ARG A 40 8.81 2.13 5.29
CA ARG A 40 8.44 1.88 3.90
C ARG A 40 8.81 0.47 3.47
N VAL A 41 7.87 -0.27 2.92
CA VAL A 41 8.16 -1.61 2.40
C VAL A 41 8.65 -1.50 0.96
N THR A 42 9.90 -1.87 0.67
CA THR A 42 10.45 -1.95 -0.70
C THR A 42 9.74 -3.09 -1.44
N GLY A 43 8.64 -2.76 -2.11
CA GLY A 43 7.73 -3.71 -2.76
C GLY A 43 6.26 -3.36 -2.52
N GLY A 44 5.97 -2.55 -1.51
CA GLY A 44 4.68 -1.91 -1.28
C GLY A 44 4.61 -0.54 -1.94
N GLY A 45 4.95 -0.45 -3.23
CA GLY A 45 4.61 0.72 -4.01
C GLY A 45 3.09 0.86 -4.05
N SER A 46 2.57 1.90 -3.41
CA SER A 46 1.28 2.56 -3.68
C SER A 46 0.24 1.76 -4.46
N ALA A 47 -0.66 1.10 -3.71
CA ALA A 47 -2.07 1.03 -4.10
C ALA A 47 -2.89 2.20 -3.51
N ALA A 48 -2.23 3.29 -3.10
CA ALA A 48 -2.88 4.58 -2.88
C ALA A 48 -3.01 5.28 -4.24
N GLY A 49 -4.05 4.93 -5.02
CA GLY A 49 -4.33 5.63 -6.28
C GLY A 49 -5.20 4.94 -7.34
N ALA A 50 -5.77 3.77 -7.08
CA ALA A 50 -6.81 3.23 -7.96
C ALA A 50 -7.98 2.74 -7.12
N PRO A 51 -9.09 3.50 -6.99
CA PRO A 51 -10.33 2.86 -6.63
C PRO A 51 -10.57 1.79 -7.68
N ALA A 52 -10.57 0.53 -7.26
CA ALA A 52 -11.00 -0.58 -8.09
C ALA A 52 -12.34 -0.19 -8.72
N PRO A 53 -12.49 -0.13 -10.06
CA PRO A 53 -13.81 -0.13 -10.64
C PRO A 53 -14.32 -1.55 -10.47
N LEU A 54 -14.97 -1.79 -9.33
CA LEU A 54 -15.81 -2.93 -9.02
C LEU A 54 -17.06 -2.97 -9.94
N GLY A 55 -16.91 -2.59 -11.21
CA GLY A 55 -17.96 -2.42 -12.21
C GLY A 55 -17.54 -2.81 -13.63
N ALA A 56 -16.28 -3.20 -13.89
CA ALA A 56 -15.84 -3.60 -15.24
C ALA A 56 -16.12 -5.08 -15.59
N LEU A 57 -16.59 -5.90 -14.63
CA LEU A 57 -16.96 -7.31 -14.87
C LEU A 57 -18.46 -7.53 -15.12
N TYR A 58 -19.30 -6.49 -15.05
CA TYR A 58 -20.69 -6.54 -15.51
C TYR A 58 -20.86 -6.22 -17.01
N ARG A 59 -19.78 -6.11 -17.79
CA ARG A 59 -19.86 -5.87 -19.26
C ARG A 59 -19.98 -7.16 -20.08
N ARG A 60 -20.49 -8.24 -19.49
CA ARG A 60 -20.88 -9.44 -20.26
C ARG A 60 -22.35 -9.75 -20.00
N GLY A 61 -23.24 -8.94 -20.59
CA GLY A 61 -24.66 -9.29 -20.67
C GLY A 61 -25.64 -8.13 -20.79
N ALA A 62 -25.73 -7.54 -22.00
CA ALA A 62 -26.93 -6.89 -22.59
C ALA A 62 -27.50 -5.59 -21.95
N PRO A 63 -28.39 -4.84 -22.64
CA PRO A 63 -28.82 -4.89 -24.05
C PRO A 63 -28.54 -3.58 -24.84
N LEU A 64 -28.70 -3.64 -26.17
CA LEU A 64 -28.82 -2.46 -27.03
C LEU A 64 -29.96 -1.55 -26.52
N ALA A 65 -29.62 -0.42 -25.91
CA ALA A 65 -30.58 0.64 -25.62
C ALA A 65 -30.28 1.86 -26.49
N ALA A 66 -31.01 1.92 -27.61
CA ALA A 66 -31.54 3.12 -28.28
C ALA A 66 -30.71 4.41 -28.23
N ALA A 67 -30.04 4.74 -29.34
CA ALA A 67 -29.57 6.10 -29.64
C ALA A 67 -29.94 6.50 -31.08
N ARG A 68 -31.22 6.78 -31.31
CA ARG A 68 -31.77 7.80 -32.24
C ARG A 68 -32.99 8.39 -31.51
N PRO A 69 -33.27 9.72 -31.53
CA PRO A 69 -33.23 10.60 -32.70
C PRO A 69 -32.62 12.00 -32.47
N GLY A 70 -32.32 12.73 -33.56
CA GLY A 70 -31.95 14.15 -33.49
C GLY A 70 -31.28 14.69 -34.76
N ALA A 71 -31.99 14.68 -35.88
CA ALA A 71 -31.72 15.52 -37.06
C ALA A 71 -33.05 15.77 -37.77
#